data_AF-A0A170RVM1-F1
#
_entry.id   AF-A0A170RVM1-F1
#
_cell.length_a   1.000
_cell.length_b   1.000
_cell.length_c   1.000
_cell.angle_alpha   90.00
_cell.angle_beta   90.00
_cell.angle_gamma   90.00
#
_symmetry.space_group_name_H-M   'P 1'
#
loop_
_entity.id
_entity.type
_entity.pdbx_description
1 polymer ?
#
loop_
_entity_poly.entity_id
_entity_poly.type
_entity_poly.pdbx_seq_one_letter_code
_entity_poly.pdbx_strand_id
1 'polypeptide(L)'
;MTPTALAPTAPAPATPVTPDAPDTLDREAAALFDAAAWQETVTRWAEPPAPPAPVRDEPPAPDWRRLLSVPVDRLVADALAAVDEPSVARPAPQPAARPLPGRLGAILPDRLHLWRRIGSPDVLPSVHLAHARCVLTEWGWQNTPYRLRDARGARCVCGAMVTAHRLGYGSAATLDEAGSWMLEELRSRGWNGLVGPWNRAPGRTAADALALVDATIRRAARAGR
;
A
#
# COMPACT_ATOMS: atom_id res chain seq x y z
N MET A 1 -42.86 -14.68 61.87
CA MET A 1 -41.65 -13.89 61.58
C MET A 1 -40.78 -14.73 60.67
N THR A 2 -40.80 -14.41 59.37
CA THR A 2 -40.11 -15.16 58.32
C THR A 2 -39.16 -14.20 57.63
N PRO A 3 -37.84 -14.44 57.58
CA PRO A 3 -36.93 -13.54 56.89
C PRO A 3 -37.13 -13.67 55.38
N THR A 4 -37.46 -12.55 54.74
CA THR A 4 -37.53 -12.42 53.28
C THR A 4 -36.10 -12.45 52.74
N ALA A 5 -35.79 -13.48 51.95
CA ALA A 5 -34.52 -13.60 51.25
C ALA A 5 -34.43 -12.53 50.15
N LEU A 6 -33.38 -11.70 50.20
CA LEU A 6 -33.01 -10.79 49.11
C LEU A 6 -32.55 -11.61 47.90
N ALA A 7 -33.23 -11.42 46.77
CA ALA A 7 -32.84 -12.00 45.48
C ALA A 7 -31.49 -11.43 45.02
N PRO A 8 -30.63 -12.23 44.35
CA PRO A 8 -29.37 -11.74 43.80
C PRO A 8 -29.63 -10.75 42.67
N THR A 9 -29.07 -9.55 42.81
CA THR A 9 -29.03 -8.52 41.77
C THR A 9 -28.32 -9.09 40.53
N ALA A 10 -29.05 -9.19 39.41
CA ALA A 10 -28.48 -9.56 38.13
C ALA A 10 -27.37 -8.55 37.74
N PRO A 11 -26.22 -9.00 37.18
CA PRO A 11 -25.22 -8.08 36.67
C PRO A 11 -25.85 -7.24 35.56
N ALA A 12 -25.66 -5.92 35.65
CA ALA A 12 -26.10 -4.98 34.63
C ALA A 12 -25.60 -5.44 33.25
N PRO A 13 -26.42 -5.33 32.17
CA PRO A 13 -25.96 -5.67 30.84
C PRO A 13 -24.71 -4.85 30.54
N ALA A 14 -23.62 -5.54 30.17
CA ALA A 14 -22.41 -4.91 29.69
C ALA A 14 -22.81 -3.93 28.59
N THR A 15 -22.60 -2.65 28.86
CA THR A 15 -22.75 -1.58 27.87
C THR A 15 -21.93 -1.98 26.65
N PRO A 16 -22.50 -1.97 25.43
CA PRO A 16 -21.70 -2.15 24.24
C PRO A 16 -20.64 -1.04 24.25
N VAL A 17 -19.37 -1.43 24.36
CA VAL A 17 -18.24 -0.51 24.22
C VAL A 17 -18.27 -0.01 22.79
N THR A 18 -18.93 1.13 22.57
CA THR A 18 -18.74 1.93 21.37
C THR A 18 -17.31 2.45 21.41
N PRO A 19 -16.46 2.15 20.40
CA PRO A 19 -15.13 2.75 20.33
C PRO A 19 -15.28 4.21 19.89
N ASP A 20 -15.62 5.08 20.84
CA ASP A 20 -15.63 6.52 20.65
C ASP A 20 -14.22 7.08 20.86
N ALA A 21 -13.36 6.87 19.85
CA ALA A 21 -12.38 7.84 19.36
C ALA A 21 -11.52 7.19 18.25
N PRO A 22 -11.35 7.82 17.07
CA PRO A 22 -10.48 7.31 16.01
C PRO A 22 -9.02 7.11 16.46
N ASP A 23 -8.56 7.90 17.44
CA ASP A 23 -7.23 7.77 18.04
C ASP A 23 -7.06 6.48 18.87
N THR A 24 -8.16 5.84 19.29
CA THR A 24 -8.12 4.57 20.04
C THR A 24 -7.93 3.38 19.12
N LEU A 25 -8.61 3.37 17.97
CA LEU A 25 -8.43 2.34 16.94
C LEU A 25 -7.04 2.38 16.31
N ASP A 26 -6.50 3.57 16.06
CA ASP A 26 -5.13 3.71 15.54
C ASP A 26 -4.08 3.22 16.58
N ARG A 27 -4.36 3.38 17.88
CA ARG A 27 -3.51 2.87 18.96
C ARG A 27 -3.60 1.36 19.11
N GLU A 28 -4.79 0.79 18.95
CA GLU A 28 -5.01 -0.66 18.94
C GLU A 28 -4.36 -1.32 17.72
N ALA A 29 -4.44 -0.68 16.55
CA ALA A 29 -3.74 -1.14 15.35
C ALA A 29 -2.22 -1.12 15.54
N ALA A 30 -1.67 -0.05 16.13
CA ALA A 30 -0.25 0.02 16.47
C ALA A 30 0.17 -1.09 17.46
N ALA A 31 -0.65 -1.37 18.48
CA ALA A 31 -0.39 -2.44 19.44
C ALA A 31 -0.45 -3.84 18.81
N LEU A 32 -1.32 -4.05 17.82
CA LEU A 32 -1.39 -5.29 17.03
C LEU A 32 -0.12 -5.50 16.18
N PHE A 33 0.45 -4.43 15.61
CA PHE A 33 1.72 -4.51 14.88
C PHE A 33 2.91 -4.81 15.79
N ASP A 34 2.87 -4.40 17.05
CA ASP A 34 3.90 -4.70 18.06
C ASP A 34 3.74 -6.09 18.72
N ALA A 35 2.70 -6.85 18.37
CA ALA A 35 2.40 -8.13 19.01
C ALA A 35 3.40 -9.25 18.63
N ALA A 36 3.65 -10.16 19.57
CA ALA A 36 4.60 -11.28 19.43
C ALA A 36 4.30 -12.20 18.23
N ALA A 37 3.03 -12.33 17.81
CA ALA A 37 2.64 -13.10 16.63
C ALA A 37 3.17 -12.50 15.31
N TRP A 38 3.28 -11.17 15.24
CA TRP A 38 3.91 -10.49 14.11
C TRP A 38 5.43 -10.67 14.12
N GLN A 39 6.06 -10.64 15.30
CA GLN A 39 7.49 -10.92 15.42
C GLN A 39 7.83 -12.36 15.03
N GLU A 40 6.99 -13.35 15.39
CA GLU A 40 7.17 -14.74 15.00
C GLU A 40 7.09 -14.94 13.47
N THR A 41 6.17 -14.22 12.81
CA THR A 41 6.06 -14.24 11.35
C THR A 41 7.30 -13.65 10.68
N VAL A 42 7.82 -12.54 11.19
CA VAL A 42 9.07 -11.93 10.70
C VAL A 42 10.27 -12.85 10.96
N THR A 43 10.29 -13.57 12.08
CA THR A 43 11.37 -14.51 12.42
C THR A 43 11.37 -15.70 11.48
N ARG A 44 10.20 -16.23 11.12
CA ARG A 44 10.05 -17.30 10.11
C ARG A 44 10.58 -16.90 8.74
N TRP A 45 10.53 -15.62 8.39
CA TRP A 45 11.10 -15.12 7.14
C TRP A 45 12.63 -14.95 7.16
N ALA A 46 13.26 -15.00 8.34
CA ALA A 46 14.71 -14.97 8.45
C ALA A 46 15.36 -16.35 8.19
N GLU A 47 14.57 -17.42 8.05
CA GLU A 47 15.08 -18.71 7.62
C GLU A 47 15.51 -18.67 6.14
N PRO A 48 16.72 -19.13 5.80
CA PRO A 48 17.21 -19.10 4.44
C PRO A 48 16.35 -20.02 3.55
N PRO A 49 15.92 -19.55 2.37
CA PRO A 49 15.12 -20.36 1.47
C PRO A 49 15.90 -21.59 1.02
N ALA A 50 15.18 -22.71 0.87
CA ALA A 50 15.73 -23.93 0.28
C ALA A 50 16.37 -23.61 -1.09
N PRO A 51 17.48 -24.28 -1.46
CA PRO A 51 18.20 -23.96 -2.68
C PRO A 51 17.28 -24.11 -3.91
N PRO A 52 17.36 -23.17 -4.87
CA PRO A 52 16.53 -23.21 -6.06
C PRO A 52 16.82 -24.48 -6.88
N ALA A 53 15.77 -25.11 -7.38
CA ALA A 53 15.89 -26.17 -8.37
C ALA A 53 16.65 -25.66 -9.61
N PRO A 54 17.38 -26.53 -10.34
CA PRO A 54 18.21 -26.11 -11.46
C PRO A 54 17.37 -25.39 -12.53
N VAL A 55 17.83 -24.19 -12.88
CA VAL A 55 17.27 -23.32 -13.92
C VAL A 55 17.41 -24.02 -15.27
N ARG A 56 16.29 -24.22 -15.98
CA ARG A 56 16.30 -24.65 -17.38
C ARG A 56 16.72 -23.48 -18.27
N ASP A 57 17.54 -23.77 -19.27
CA ASP A 57 18.17 -22.82 -20.20
C ASP A 57 17.23 -21.68 -20.65
N GLU A 58 17.51 -20.46 -20.21
CA GLU A 58 16.95 -19.24 -20.79
C GLU A 58 17.65 -18.92 -22.12
N PRO A 59 16.91 -18.48 -23.16
CA PRO A 59 17.51 -18.04 -24.42
C PRO A 59 18.40 -16.80 -24.21
N PRO A 60 19.44 -16.60 -25.06
CA PRO A 60 20.42 -15.53 -24.87
C PRO A 60 19.77 -14.14 -24.94
N ALA A 61 20.15 -13.28 -24.00
CA ALA A 61 19.72 -11.88 -23.97
C ALA A 61 20.08 -11.14 -25.28
N PRO A 62 19.23 -10.22 -25.76
CA PRO A 62 19.44 -9.53 -27.03
C PRO A 62 20.69 -8.63 -27.02
N ASP A 63 21.47 -8.72 -28.10
CA ASP A 63 22.71 -7.95 -28.31
C ASP A 63 22.42 -6.48 -28.62
N TRP A 64 22.44 -5.65 -27.58
CA TRP A 64 22.17 -4.21 -27.63
C TRP A 64 23.09 -3.43 -28.58
N ARG A 65 24.28 -3.97 -28.93
CA ARG A 65 25.23 -3.29 -29.82
C ARG A 65 24.70 -3.17 -31.25
N ARG A 66 23.84 -4.11 -31.67
CA ARG A 66 23.18 -4.03 -32.98
C ARG A 66 22.26 -2.82 -33.11
N LEU A 67 21.68 -2.34 -32.00
CA LEU A 67 20.76 -1.20 -32.00
C LEU A 67 21.47 0.10 -32.35
N LEU A 68 22.77 0.22 -32.07
CA LEU A 68 23.55 1.42 -32.40
C LEU A 68 23.79 1.62 -33.90
N SER A 69 23.55 0.57 -34.70
CA SER A 69 23.71 0.61 -36.16
C SER A 69 22.39 0.84 -36.90
N VAL A 70 21.26 0.88 -36.18
CA VAL A 70 19.93 1.11 -36.76
C VAL A 70 19.68 2.63 -36.82
N PRO A 71 19.18 3.17 -37.94
CA PRO A 71 18.78 4.57 -38.03
C PRO A 71 17.73 4.92 -36.95
N VAL A 72 17.87 6.11 -36.35
CA VAL A 72 17.01 6.56 -35.23
C VAL A 72 15.54 6.50 -35.59
N ASP A 73 15.15 6.92 -36.80
CA ASP A 73 13.74 6.89 -37.24
C ASP A 73 13.16 5.48 -37.25
N ARG A 74 13.97 4.47 -37.58
CA ARG A 74 13.59 3.06 -37.52
C ARG A 74 13.48 2.56 -36.09
N LEU A 75 14.41 2.93 -35.21
CA LEU A 75 14.33 2.59 -33.79
C LEU A 75 13.07 3.19 -33.14
N VAL A 76 12.72 4.43 -33.51
CA VAL A 76 11.51 5.10 -33.02
C VAL A 76 10.26 4.42 -33.58
N ALA A 77 10.21 4.12 -34.88
CA ALA A 77 9.08 3.41 -35.48
C ALA A 77 8.88 2.02 -34.88
N ASP A 78 9.97 1.25 -34.71
CA ASP A 78 9.93 -0.10 -34.13
C ASP A 78 9.53 -0.04 -32.65
N ALA A 79 10.00 0.95 -31.89
CA ALA A 79 9.58 1.17 -30.51
C ALA A 79 8.09 1.54 -30.39
N LEU A 80 7.57 2.38 -31.30
CA LEU A 80 6.16 2.75 -31.33
C LEU A 80 5.29 1.56 -31.75
N ALA A 81 5.69 0.81 -32.78
CA ALA A 81 5.00 -0.41 -33.19
C ALA A 81 5.00 -1.47 -32.08
N ALA A 82 6.09 -1.60 -31.32
CA ALA A 82 6.19 -2.48 -30.17
C ALA A 82 5.26 -2.06 -29.01
N VAL A 83 4.94 -0.76 -28.87
CA VAL A 83 3.95 -0.26 -27.89
C VAL A 83 2.51 -0.56 -28.31
N ASP A 84 2.27 -0.65 -29.63
CA ASP A 84 0.98 -1.00 -30.21
C ASP A 84 0.72 -2.52 -30.23
N GLU A 85 1.78 -3.34 -30.24
CA GLU A 85 1.71 -4.79 -30.06
C GLU A 85 1.22 -5.16 -28.64
N PRO A 86 0.22 -6.05 -28.48
CA PRO A 86 -0.38 -6.37 -27.18
C PRO A 86 0.54 -7.11 -26.19
N SER A 87 1.78 -7.45 -26.58
CA SER A 87 2.70 -8.28 -25.79
C SER A 87 3.89 -7.54 -25.17
N VAL A 88 4.13 -6.27 -25.47
CA VAL A 88 5.13 -5.48 -24.74
C VAL A 88 4.45 -4.84 -23.55
N ALA A 89 5.00 -5.04 -22.35
CA ALA A 89 4.48 -4.52 -21.10
C ALA A 89 4.37 -2.99 -21.13
N ARG A 90 3.22 -2.51 -21.61
CA ARG A 90 2.74 -1.15 -21.46
C ARG A 90 2.93 -0.75 -20.00
N PRO A 91 3.51 0.43 -19.68
CA PRO A 91 3.42 0.96 -18.32
C PRO A 91 1.93 0.95 -18.00
N ALA A 92 1.55 0.18 -16.98
CA ALA A 92 0.16 -0.17 -16.70
C ALA A 92 -0.70 1.08 -16.92
N PRO A 93 -1.68 1.06 -17.84
CA PRO A 93 -2.54 2.21 -18.04
C PRO A 93 -3.00 2.64 -16.66
N GLN A 94 -2.71 3.90 -16.29
CA GLN A 94 -3.26 4.46 -15.07
C GLN A 94 -4.74 4.10 -15.11
N PRO A 95 -5.24 3.35 -14.10
CA PRO A 95 -6.61 2.87 -14.14
C PRO A 95 -7.49 4.06 -14.52
N ALA A 96 -8.51 3.85 -15.36
CA ALA A 96 -9.57 4.83 -15.52
C ALA A 96 -10.27 4.96 -14.16
N ALA A 97 -9.60 5.69 -13.27
CA ALA A 97 -9.84 5.69 -11.86
C ALA A 97 -11.03 6.59 -11.68
N ARG A 98 -12.06 6.05 -11.04
CA ARG A 98 -13.11 6.88 -10.49
C ARG A 98 -12.41 8.01 -9.71
N PRO A 99 -12.65 9.29 -10.07
CA PRO A 99 -11.90 10.39 -9.47
C PRO A 99 -12.04 10.34 -7.95
N LEU A 100 -10.95 10.67 -7.26
CA LEU A 100 -10.98 10.74 -5.81
C LEU A 100 -12.09 11.72 -5.40
N PRO A 101 -12.83 11.44 -4.31
CA PRO A 101 -13.69 12.46 -3.73
C PRO A 101 -12.74 13.60 -3.34
N GLY A 102 -12.85 14.77 -4.00
CA GLY A 102 -11.85 15.86 -3.99
C GLY A 102 -11.50 16.39 -2.59
N ARG A 103 -10.95 17.60 -2.47
CA ARG A 103 -10.37 18.06 -1.18
C ARG A 103 -11.28 17.97 0.05
N LEU A 104 -12.60 18.15 -0.09
CA LEU A 104 -13.54 17.92 1.01
C LEU A 104 -13.64 16.44 1.40
N GLY A 105 -13.57 15.53 0.42
CA GLY A 105 -13.51 14.09 0.62
C GLY A 105 -12.26 13.63 1.37
N ALA A 106 -11.14 14.36 1.25
CA ALA A 106 -9.90 14.07 1.96
C ALA A 106 -10.03 14.21 3.48
N ILE A 107 -10.84 15.18 3.92
CA ILE A 107 -11.10 15.51 5.33
C ILE A 107 -12.11 14.54 5.94
N LEU A 108 -13.01 13.97 5.13
CA LEU A 108 -14.01 13.01 5.59
C LEU A 108 -13.35 11.71 6.07
N PRO A 109 -13.81 11.11 7.20
CA PRO A 109 -13.34 9.81 7.64
C PRO A 109 -13.45 8.77 6.52
N ASP A 110 -12.39 8.00 6.28
CA ASP A 110 -12.34 7.06 5.16
C ASP A 110 -13.48 6.01 5.20
N ARG A 111 -14.03 5.71 6.39
CA ARG A 111 -15.19 4.83 6.55
C ARG A 111 -16.42 5.31 5.76
N LEU A 112 -16.55 6.62 5.56
CA LEU A 112 -17.62 7.22 4.75
C LEU A 112 -17.44 6.95 3.26
N HIS A 113 -16.29 6.45 2.83
CA HIS A 113 -16.03 6.04 1.45
C HIS A 113 -16.19 4.54 1.22
N LEU A 114 -16.51 3.75 2.26
CA LEU A 114 -16.65 2.29 2.13
C LEU A 114 -17.72 1.86 1.14
N TRP A 115 -18.76 2.67 0.93
CA TRP A 115 -19.77 2.40 -0.11
C TRP A 115 -19.18 2.33 -1.52
N ARG A 116 -18.02 2.95 -1.76
CA ARG A 116 -17.31 2.87 -3.05
C ARG A 116 -16.69 1.51 -3.30
N ARG A 117 -16.51 0.68 -2.27
CA ARG A 117 -16.01 -0.70 -2.37
C ARG A 117 -17.01 -1.66 -2.99
N ILE A 118 -18.30 -1.40 -2.88
CA ILE A 118 -19.34 -2.36 -3.28
C ILE A 118 -19.15 -2.74 -4.75
N GLY A 119 -18.89 -4.02 -5.01
CA GLY A 119 -18.65 -4.57 -6.36
C GLY A 119 -17.27 -4.29 -6.97
N SER A 120 -16.31 -3.75 -6.22
CA SER A 120 -14.96 -3.51 -6.74
C SER A 120 -14.17 -4.82 -6.85
N PRO A 121 -13.56 -5.12 -8.01
CA PRO A 121 -12.67 -6.27 -8.14
C PRO A 121 -11.38 -6.05 -7.34
N ASP A 122 -10.73 -7.16 -6.95
CA ASP A 122 -9.38 -7.06 -6.39
C ASP A 122 -8.40 -6.59 -7.47
N VAL A 123 -7.34 -5.89 -7.07
CA VAL A 123 -6.35 -5.32 -7.99
C VAL A 123 -4.96 -5.80 -7.62
N LEU A 124 -4.02 -5.68 -8.56
CA LEU A 124 -2.62 -5.98 -8.31
C LEU A 124 -2.00 -4.98 -7.30
N PRO A 125 -1.02 -5.39 -6.47
CA PRO A 125 -0.26 -4.49 -5.60
C PRO A 125 0.27 -3.22 -6.28
N SER A 126 0.81 -3.29 -7.50
CA SER A 126 1.29 -2.11 -8.24
C SER A 126 0.16 -1.13 -8.57
N VAL A 127 -1.04 -1.64 -8.88
CA VAL A 127 -2.24 -0.84 -9.15
C VAL A 127 -2.76 -0.22 -7.85
N HIS A 128 -2.77 -0.97 -6.75
CA HIS A 128 -3.10 -0.44 -5.43
C HIS A 128 -2.16 0.73 -5.04
N LEU A 129 -0.85 0.57 -5.24
CA LEU A 129 0.15 1.61 -5.00
C LEU A 129 -0.04 2.82 -5.92
N ALA A 130 -0.46 2.62 -7.17
CA ALA A 130 -0.80 3.72 -8.07
C ALA A 130 -1.99 4.55 -7.54
N HIS A 131 -3.00 3.93 -6.94
CA HIS A 131 -4.07 4.65 -6.26
C HIS A 131 -3.60 5.37 -5.00
N ALA A 132 -2.71 4.74 -4.20
CA ALA A 132 -2.09 5.40 -3.06
C ALA A 132 -1.28 6.64 -3.49
N ARG A 133 -0.58 6.58 -4.64
CA ARG A 133 0.09 7.73 -5.24
C ARG A 133 -0.89 8.87 -5.56
N CYS A 134 -2.05 8.58 -6.15
CA CYS A 134 -3.06 9.60 -6.42
C CYS A 134 -3.54 10.26 -5.13
N VAL A 135 -3.77 9.48 -4.06
CA VAL A 135 -4.14 10.02 -2.74
C VAL A 135 -3.07 10.99 -2.22
N LEU A 136 -1.79 10.62 -2.27
CA LEU A 136 -0.70 11.49 -1.82
C LEU A 136 -0.60 12.78 -2.65
N THR A 137 -0.88 12.70 -3.95
CA THR A 137 -0.79 13.85 -4.87
C THR A 137 -1.96 14.79 -4.70
N GLU A 138 -3.19 14.28 -4.62
CA GLU A 138 -4.41 15.08 -4.61
C GLU A 138 -4.79 15.57 -3.21
N TRP A 139 -4.61 14.73 -2.19
CA TRP A 139 -5.00 15.04 -0.81
C TRP A 139 -3.83 15.52 0.05
N GLY A 140 -2.61 15.38 -0.47
CA GLY A 140 -1.39 15.87 0.16
C GLY A 140 -0.68 14.81 1.01
N TRP A 141 0.59 15.08 1.28
CA TRP A 141 1.46 14.23 2.08
C TRP A 141 1.73 14.84 3.46
N GLN A 142 1.89 13.98 4.46
CA GLN A 142 2.34 14.36 5.80
C GLN A 142 3.46 13.46 6.33
N ASN A 143 4.40 14.07 7.07
CA ASN A 143 5.41 13.38 7.90
C ASN A 143 5.23 13.56 9.40
N THR A 144 4.59 14.65 9.85
CA THR A 144 4.45 14.98 11.27
C THR A 144 3.11 15.64 11.56
N PRO A 145 2.41 15.30 12.66
CA PRO A 145 2.67 14.20 13.59
C PRO A 145 2.35 12.82 12.97
N TYR A 146 2.84 11.73 13.59
CA TYR A 146 2.63 10.38 13.06
C TYR A 146 1.17 9.93 13.22
N ARG A 147 0.38 10.20 12.19
CA ARG A 147 -1.00 9.72 12.03
C ARG A 147 -1.14 9.10 10.64
N LEU A 148 -2.19 8.32 10.40
CA LEU A 148 -2.55 7.94 9.03
C LEU A 148 -3.02 9.17 8.22
N ARG A 149 -3.53 10.18 8.93
CA ARG A 149 -4.15 11.37 8.36
C ARG A 149 -4.08 12.59 9.31
N ASP A 150 -3.89 13.80 8.79
CA ASP A 150 -4.06 15.05 9.55
C ASP A 150 -5.48 15.63 9.43
N ALA A 151 -5.72 16.73 10.15
CA ALA A 151 -6.98 17.47 10.10
C ALA A 151 -7.32 18.02 8.70
N ARG A 152 -6.34 18.19 7.80
CA ARG A 152 -6.53 18.69 6.43
C ARG A 152 -6.76 17.57 5.42
N GLY A 153 -6.61 16.32 5.84
CA GLY A 153 -6.71 15.17 4.96
C GLY A 153 -5.41 14.82 4.23
N ALA A 154 -4.25 15.36 4.61
CA ALA A 154 -2.98 14.86 4.12
C ALA A 154 -2.72 13.45 4.68
N ARG A 155 -2.06 12.58 3.91
CA ARG A 155 -1.80 11.18 4.29
C ARG A 155 -0.30 10.91 4.40
N CYS A 156 0.09 10.07 5.35
CA CYS A 156 1.41 9.43 5.27
C CYS A 156 1.35 8.31 4.22
N VAL A 157 2.49 7.72 3.86
CA VAL A 157 2.51 6.63 2.87
C VAL A 157 1.60 5.45 3.27
N CYS A 158 1.65 5.00 4.52
CA CYS A 158 0.74 3.95 5.01
C CYS A 158 -0.73 4.39 4.96
N GLY A 159 -1.01 5.63 5.36
CA GLY A 159 -2.36 6.19 5.32
C GLY A 159 -2.92 6.24 3.90
N ALA A 160 -2.10 6.55 2.91
CA ALA A 160 -2.51 6.57 1.52
C ALA A 160 -2.87 5.17 0.99
N MET A 161 -2.11 4.13 1.35
CA MET A 161 -2.43 2.75 0.99
C MET A 161 -3.72 2.27 1.68
N VAL A 162 -3.88 2.56 2.98
CA VAL A 162 -5.12 2.25 3.71
C VAL A 162 -6.32 2.98 3.10
N THR A 163 -6.17 4.25 2.74
CA THR A 163 -7.20 5.02 2.05
C THR A 163 -7.54 4.42 0.69
N ALA A 164 -6.56 4.00 -0.11
CA ALA A 164 -6.79 3.32 -1.39
C ALA A 164 -7.63 2.05 -1.20
N HIS A 165 -7.30 1.22 -0.21
CA HIS A 165 -8.08 0.04 0.16
C HIS A 165 -9.53 0.40 0.56
N ARG A 166 -9.71 1.44 1.37
CA ARG A 166 -11.04 1.89 1.83
C ARG A 166 -11.89 2.51 0.72
N LEU A 167 -11.25 3.06 -0.31
CA LEU A 167 -11.90 3.53 -1.53
C LEU A 167 -12.34 2.40 -2.48
N GLY A 168 -11.96 1.15 -2.18
CA GLY A 168 -12.31 -0.03 -2.98
C GLY A 168 -11.19 -0.53 -3.87
N TYR A 169 -10.00 0.08 -3.82
CA TYR A 169 -8.87 -0.33 -4.64
C TYR A 169 -8.08 -1.42 -3.93
N GLY A 170 -8.48 -2.68 -4.14
CA GLY A 170 -7.78 -3.86 -3.63
C GLY A 170 -8.27 -4.35 -2.26
N SER A 171 -8.02 -5.63 -2.01
CA SER A 171 -8.32 -6.32 -0.75
C SER A 171 -7.31 -5.97 0.36
N ALA A 172 -7.54 -6.51 1.57
CA ALA A 172 -6.57 -6.43 2.65
C ALA A 172 -5.28 -7.18 2.30
N ALA A 173 -5.37 -8.31 1.59
CA ALA A 173 -4.21 -9.07 1.13
C ALA A 173 -3.38 -8.26 0.13
N THR A 174 -4.02 -7.55 -0.79
CA THR A 174 -3.35 -6.64 -1.74
C THR A 174 -2.65 -5.49 -1.04
N LEU A 175 -3.27 -4.92 0.01
CA LEU A 175 -2.66 -3.89 0.85
C LEU A 175 -1.41 -4.42 1.56
N ASP A 176 -1.50 -5.60 2.17
CA ASP A 176 -0.37 -6.22 2.89
C ASP A 176 0.79 -6.51 1.94
N GLU A 177 0.50 -7.07 0.77
CA GLU A 177 1.52 -7.35 -0.24
C GLU A 177 2.15 -6.06 -0.79
N ALA A 178 1.35 -5.04 -1.07
CA ALA A 178 1.87 -3.71 -1.43
C ALA A 178 2.79 -3.13 -0.34
N GLY A 179 2.44 -3.36 0.92
CA GLY A 179 3.30 -3.05 2.08
C GLY A 179 4.64 -3.79 2.05
N SER A 180 4.63 -5.08 1.71
CA SER A 180 5.86 -5.86 1.56
C SER A 180 6.77 -5.33 0.44
N TRP A 181 6.19 -4.96 -0.72
CA TRP A 181 6.93 -4.32 -1.81
C TRP A 181 7.56 -2.99 -1.39
N MET A 182 6.83 -2.18 -0.62
CA MET A 182 7.34 -0.91 -0.07
C MET A 182 8.53 -1.13 0.87
N LEU A 183 8.47 -2.15 1.74
CA LEU A 183 9.57 -2.49 2.64
C LEU A 183 10.79 -3.01 1.89
N GLU A 184 10.58 -3.80 0.84
CA GLU A 184 11.66 -4.27 -0.05
C GLU A 184 12.34 -3.09 -0.79
N GLU A 185 11.56 -2.15 -1.33
CA GLU A 185 12.10 -0.95 -1.97
C GLU A 185 12.89 -0.09 -0.97
N LEU A 186 12.39 0.08 0.25
CA LEU A 186 13.12 0.78 1.32
C LEU A 186 14.44 0.10 1.67
N ARG A 187 14.45 -1.22 1.80
CA ARG A 187 15.66 -2.01 2.04
C ARG A 187 16.68 -1.84 0.92
N SER A 188 16.23 -1.83 -0.33
CA SER A 188 17.10 -1.59 -1.49
C SER A 188 17.77 -0.21 -1.47
N ARG A 189 17.19 0.76 -0.75
CA ARG A 189 17.72 2.12 -0.54
C ARG A 189 18.52 2.26 0.75
N GLY A 190 18.84 1.15 1.42
CA GLY A 190 19.59 1.12 2.68
C GLY A 190 18.75 1.43 3.93
N TRP A 191 17.42 1.45 3.84
CA TRP A 191 16.54 1.62 5.00
C TRP A 191 16.01 0.28 5.50
N ASN A 192 16.44 -0.14 6.69
CA ASN A 192 16.04 -1.43 7.29
C ASN A 192 14.85 -1.34 8.27
N GLY A 193 14.27 -0.16 8.45
CA GLY A 193 13.11 0.03 9.32
C GLY A 193 11.78 -0.03 8.57
N LEU A 194 10.68 0.15 9.31
CA LEU A 194 9.34 0.22 8.74
C LEU A 194 9.09 1.52 7.95
N VAL A 195 8.06 1.53 7.11
CA VAL A 195 7.60 2.69 6.32
C VAL A 195 7.26 3.88 7.24
N GLY A 196 6.65 3.62 8.39
CA GLY A 196 6.25 4.65 9.35
C GLY A 196 7.45 5.49 9.82
N PRO A 197 8.46 4.90 10.48
CA PRO A 197 9.72 5.56 10.83
C PRO A 197 10.41 6.26 9.65
N TRP A 198 10.45 5.64 8.47
CA TRP A 198 11.01 6.28 7.26
C TRP A 198 10.28 7.58 6.94
N ASN A 199 8.95 7.57 6.96
CA ASN A 199 8.10 8.70 6.61
C ASN A 199 8.30 9.90 7.55
N ARG A 200 8.66 9.65 8.82
CA ARG A 200 8.91 10.69 9.85
C ARG A 200 10.38 11.08 9.99
N ALA A 201 11.28 10.48 9.22
CA ALA A 201 12.69 10.82 9.28
C ALA A 201 12.88 12.32 8.95
N PRO A 202 13.75 13.04 9.68
CA PRO A 202 14.04 14.45 9.39
C PRO A 202 14.47 14.65 7.94
N GLY A 203 14.03 15.76 7.33
CA GLY A 203 14.38 16.10 5.96
C GLY A 203 13.60 15.35 4.87
N ARG A 204 12.66 14.46 5.23
CA ARG A 204 11.76 13.85 4.25
C ARG A 204 10.79 14.86 3.67
N THR A 205 10.55 14.74 2.38
CA THR A 205 9.65 15.60 1.62
C THR A 205 8.53 14.79 0.96
N ALA A 206 7.50 15.50 0.51
CA ALA A 206 6.45 14.89 -0.32
C ALA A 206 7.03 14.28 -1.61
N ALA A 207 8.06 14.91 -2.18
CA ALA A 207 8.75 14.39 -3.37
C ALA A 207 9.45 13.05 -3.08
N ASP A 208 10.07 12.90 -1.90
CA ASP A 208 10.67 11.62 -1.50
C ASP A 208 9.62 10.52 -1.36
N ALA A 209 8.47 10.83 -0.75
CA ALA A 209 7.37 9.88 -0.58
C ALA A 209 6.81 9.43 -1.93
N LEU A 210 6.58 10.37 -2.84
CA LEU A 210 6.14 10.07 -4.20
C LEU A 210 7.19 9.26 -4.98
N ALA A 211 8.47 9.62 -4.88
CA ALA A 211 9.57 8.90 -5.54
C ALA A 211 9.77 7.48 -4.98
N LEU A 212 9.50 7.28 -3.68
CA LEU A 212 9.45 5.95 -3.08
C LEU A 212 8.33 5.12 -3.69
N VAL A 213 7.09 5.62 -3.63
CA VAL A 213 5.90 4.93 -4.16
C VAL A 213 6.07 4.63 -5.65
N ASP A 214 6.59 5.57 -6.45
CA ASP A 214 6.81 5.40 -7.89
C ASP A 214 7.80 4.28 -8.22
N ALA A 215 8.87 4.17 -7.44
CA ALA A 215 9.82 3.08 -7.65
C ALA A 215 9.24 1.74 -7.23
N THR A 216 8.49 1.70 -6.12
CA THR A 216 7.79 0.49 -5.68
C THR A 216 6.76 0.03 -6.72
N ILE A 217 5.98 0.95 -7.29
CA ILE A 217 5.05 0.65 -8.40
C ILE A 217 5.81 -0.01 -9.56
N ARG A 218 6.92 0.59 -10.00
CA ARG A 218 7.74 0.04 -11.09
C ARG A 218 8.34 -1.32 -10.74
N ARG A 219 8.77 -1.52 -9.49
CA ARG A 219 9.35 -2.78 -9.02
C ARG A 219 8.30 -3.90 -9.02
N ALA A 220 7.13 -3.65 -8.42
CA ALA A 220 6.02 -4.60 -8.39
C ALA A 220 5.51 -4.93 -9.80
N ALA A 221 5.30 -3.90 -10.63
CA ALA A 221 4.82 -4.09 -12.01
C ALA A 221 5.77 -4.93 -12.86
N ARG A 222 7.09 -4.75 -12.73
CA ARG A 222 8.09 -5.59 -13.42
C ARG A 222 8.07 -7.04 -12.96
N ALA A 223 7.61 -7.31 -11.74
CA ALA A 223 7.41 -8.65 -11.21
C ALA A 223 6.02 -9.23 -11.55
N GLY A 224 5.21 -8.55 -12.36
CA GLY A 224 3.83 -8.95 -12.66
C GLY A 224 2.89 -8.84 -11.46
N ARG A 225 3.23 -8.01 -10.48
CA ARG A 225 2.46 -7.72 -9.26
C ARG A 225 1.99 -6.27 -9.25
#